data_AF-A0AAV5CUB5-F1
#
_entry.id   AF-A0AAV5CUB5-F1
#
_cell.length_a   1.000
_cell.length_b   1.000
_cell.length_c   1.000
_cell.angle_alpha   90.00
_cell.angle_beta   90.00
_cell.angle_gamma   90.00
#
_symmetry.space_group_name_H-M   'P 1'
#
loop_
_entity.id
_entity.type
_entity.pdbx_description
1 polymer ?
#
loop_
_entity_poly.entity_id
_entity_poly.type
_entity_poly.pdbx_seq_one_letter_code
_entity_poly.pdbx_strand_id
1 'polypeptide(L)'
;MGGLEEIKNEAVDLVLRDGRWGEQEAAILVPGDIISIKLGDIVPADARLLEGDPLKVDQSALTGESLPVTKGPGDEGLLWLDMQAGSATSSRFLTAIGNFCICSIAIGIVIEIIVMFPIQHRRYRSGIENLLGAITKRMTAIEEMAGMDVLCSDKTGTLTLNKLSVDKNLVEVFAKGVDKDHVLLLAARASRTENQDAIDAAMVGMLADPKEARAGIREVHFLPFNPVDKRTALTYIDSDGNWHRVSKGAPEQIITLANCREDMRRKVHAIIDKYAERGLRSLAVARQEVPEKSKESPGGPWQFVGLLPLFDPPRHDSAETIRKALHLGVNVKMITGTFIGYTK
;
A
#
# COMPACT_ATOMS: atom_id res chain seq x y z
N MET A 1 -3.12 41.87 -4.25
CA MET A 1 -2.05 41.19 -5.01
C MET A 1 -1.56 40.05 -4.14
N GLY A 2 -1.81 38.82 -4.55
CA GLY A 2 -1.64 37.60 -3.74
C GLY A 2 -2.59 36.56 -4.29
N GLY A 3 -2.39 36.23 -5.57
CA GLY A 3 -3.20 35.27 -6.31
C GLY A 3 -2.35 34.06 -6.64
N LEU A 4 -2.99 32.89 -6.57
CA LEU A 4 -2.61 31.65 -7.24
C LEU A 4 -1.28 31.03 -6.79
N GLU A 5 -1.28 30.39 -5.62
CA GLU A 5 -0.51 29.15 -5.46
C GLU A 5 -1.47 27.98 -5.72
N GLU A 6 -1.53 27.55 -6.98
CA GLU A 6 -2.00 26.22 -7.34
C GLU A 6 -1.08 25.21 -6.63
N ILE A 7 -1.63 24.51 -5.64
CA ILE A 7 -0.92 23.45 -4.93
C ILE A 7 -0.69 22.32 -5.94
N LYS A 8 0.56 22.23 -6.41
CA LYS A 8 1.08 21.13 -7.20
C LYS A 8 0.84 19.84 -6.45
N ASN A 9 0.45 18.81 -7.19
CA ASN A 9 0.43 17.44 -6.71
C ASN A 9 1.91 17.05 -6.51
N GLU A 10 2.47 17.30 -5.33
CA GLU A 10 3.84 16.90 -5.01
C GLU A 10 3.86 15.38 -4.86
N ALA A 11 4.09 14.68 -5.97
CA ALA A 11 4.74 13.38 -5.90
C ALA A 11 6.10 13.63 -5.22
N VAL A 12 6.32 12.95 -4.10
CA VAL A 12 7.60 12.99 -3.39
C VAL A 12 8.37 11.78 -3.87
N ASP A 13 9.44 12.00 -4.62
CA ASP A 13 10.27 10.93 -5.17
C ASP A 13 11.52 10.74 -4.33
N LEU A 14 11.97 9.49 -4.20
CA LEU A 14 13.28 9.20 -3.63
C LEU A 14 14.34 9.46 -4.71
N VAL A 15 15.11 10.53 -4.57
CA VAL A 15 16.11 10.97 -5.55
C VAL A 15 17.51 10.71 -4.99
N LEU A 16 18.41 10.19 -5.82
CA LEU A 16 19.82 10.02 -5.52
C LEU A 16 20.61 11.23 -6.02
N ARG A 17 21.04 12.10 -5.11
CA ARG A 17 21.94 13.23 -5.37
C ARG A 17 23.16 13.13 -4.46
N ASP A 18 24.34 13.44 -4.97
CA ASP A 18 25.61 13.36 -4.23
C ASP A 18 25.86 11.99 -3.54
N GLY A 19 25.37 10.90 -4.15
CA GLY A 19 25.48 9.55 -3.60
C GLY A 19 24.58 9.26 -2.40
N ARG A 20 23.63 10.15 -2.06
CA ARG A 20 22.65 9.97 -0.98
C ARG A 20 21.22 9.99 -1.51
N TRP A 21 20.41 9.07 -1.02
CA TRP A 21 18.98 9.05 -1.27
C TRP A 21 18.27 10.07 -0.37
N GLY A 22 17.43 10.91 -0.97
CA GLY A 22 16.60 11.87 -0.25
C GLY A 22 15.23 12.03 -0.91
N GLU A 23 14.22 12.26 -0.10
CA GLU A 23 12.88 12.60 -0.58
C GLU A 23 12.86 14.05 -1.07
N GLN A 24 12.38 14.26 -2.30
CA GLN A 24 12.30 15.57 -2.94
C GLN A 24 10.97 15.71 -3.68
N GLU A 25 10.49 16.96 -3.79
CA GLU A 25 9.32 17.27 -4.59
C GLU A 25 9.59 17.02 -6.09
N ALA A 26 8.62 16.44 -6.79
CA ALA A 26 8.70 16.23 -8.24
C ALA A 26 9.01 17.52 -9.02
N ALA A 27 8.59 18.68 -8.50
CA ALA A 27 8.81 19.98 -9.13
C ALA A 27 10.28 20.42 -9.20
N ILE A 28 11.16 19.84 -8.36
CA ILE A 28 12.58 20.17 -8.31
C ILE A 28 13.47 19.14 -9.02
N LEU A 29 12.87 18.13 -9.66
CA LEU A 29 13.59 17.13 -10.44
C LEU A 29 14.20 17.77 -11.70
N VAL A 30 15.41 17.37 -12.03
CA VAL A 30 16.12 17.82 -13.23
C VAL A 30 16.56 16.62 -14.08
N PRO A 31 16.64 16.76 -15.42
CA PRO A 31 17.16 15.71 -16.28
C PRO A 31 18.56 15.26 -15.82
N GLY A 32 18.72 13.94 -15.63
CA GLY A 32 19.94 13.33 -15.11
C GLY A 32 19.87 12.93 -13.63
N ASP A 33 18.83 13.34 -12.90
CA ASP A 33 18.54 12.77 -11.58
C ASP A 33 18.24 11.28 -11.67
N ILE A 34 18.69 10.53 -10.67
CA ILE A 34 18.36 9.11 -10.50
C ILE A 34 17.25 9.01 -9.46
N ILE A 35 16.10 8.48 -9.85
CA ILE A 35 14.93 8.32 -8.98
C ILE A 35 14.65 6.84 -8.69
N SER A 36 14.17 6.53 -7.49
CA SER A 36 13.71 5.19 -7.11
C SER A 36 12.20 5.12 -7.27
N ILE A 37 11.73 4.26 -8.18
CA ILE A 37 10.31 4.04 -8.45
C ILE A 37 9.87 2.75 -7.75
N LYS A 38 8.83 2.83 -6.93
CA LYS A 38 8.16 1.70 -6.28
C LYS A 38 6.82 1.41 -6.96
N LEU A 39 6.25 0.25 -6.64
CA LEU A 39 4.94 -0.13 -7.14
C LEU A 39 3.86 0.83 -6.62
N GLY A 40 3.12 1.45 -7.55
CA GLY A 40 2.05 2.40 -7.24
C GLY A 40 2.46 3.86 -7.29
N ASP A 41 3.75 4.15 -7.46
CA ASP A 41 4.24 5.51 -7.63
C ASP A 41 3.78 6.08 -8.98
N ILE A 42 3.48 7.38 -8.99
CA ILE A 42 3.23 8.13 -10.21
C ILE A 42 4.59 8.60 -10.72
N VAL A 43 4.95 8.20 -11.93
CA VAL A 43 6.22 8.62 -12.53
C VAL A 43 6.14 10.12 -12.86
N PRO A 44 7.01 10.97 -12.31
CA PRO A 44 6.90 12.43 -12.36
C PRO A 44 7.33 13.04 -13.71
N ALA A 45 8.19 12.34 -14.45
CA ALA A 45 8.82 12.81 -15.68
C ALA A 45 9.30 11.61 -16.53
N ASP A 46 9.67 11.87 -17.79
CA ASP A 46 10.28 10.87 -18.66
C ASP A 46 11.52 10.24 -18.00
N ALA A 47 11.51 8.92 -17.87
CA ALA A 47 12.54 8.17 -17.16
C ALA A 47 12.98 6.94 -17.97
N ARG A 48 14.26 6.59 -17.79
CA ARG A 48 14.84 5.37 -18.35
C ARG A 48 15.10 4.37 -17.23
N LEU A 49 14.61 3.15 -17.38
CA LEU A 49 14.87 2.09 -16.40
C LEU A 49 16.33 1.66 -16.49
N LEU A 50 17.10 1.93 -15.45
CA LEU A 50 18.54 1.62 -15.40
C LEU A 50 18.79 0.16 -15.05
N GLU A 51 18.25 -0.29 -13.92
CA GLU A 51 18.46 -1.62 -13.35
C GLU A 51 17.18 -2.11 -12.66
N GLY A 52 16.99 -3.43 -12.57
CA GLY A 52 15.86 -4.06 -11.91
C GLY A 52 15.12 -5.08 -12.76
N ASP A 53 14.09 -5.69 -12.17
CA ASP A 53 13.18 -6.60 -12.89
C ASP A 53 12.23 -5.80 -13.79
N PRO A 54 11.72 -6.38 -14.90
CA PRO A 54 10.76 -5.70 -15.76
C PRO A 54 9.50 -5.26 -15.00
N LEU A 55 9.09 -4.02 -15.21
CA LEU A 55 7.94 -3.41 -14.55
C LEU A 55 6.74 -3.36 -15.49
N LYS A 56 5.53 -3.50 -14.93
CA LYS A 56 4.29 -3.24 -15.66
C LYS A 56 3.85 -1.81 -15.39
N VAL A 57 3.78 -1.00 -16.45
CA VAL A 57 3.44 0.43 -16.39
C VAL A 57 2.06 0.63 -17.02
N ASP A 58 1.17 1.32 -16.30
CA ASP A 58 -0.11 1.74 -16.83
C ASP A 58 0.07 3.01 -17.68
N GLN A 59 -0.32 2.93 -18.96
CA GLN A 59 -0.30 4.05 -19.90
C GLN A 59 -1.71 4.44 -20.35
N SER A 60 -2.76 3.94 -19.69
CA SER A 60 -4.16 4.17 -20.09
C SER A 60 -4.53 5.64 -20.14
N ALA A 61 -3.97 6.44 -19.24
CA ALA A 61 -4.15 7.90 -19.23
C ALA A 61 -3.50 8.62 -20.43
N LEU A 62 -2.50 7.99 -21.07
CA LEU A 62 -1.66 8.56 -22.13
C LEU A 62 -2.05 8.08 -23.53
N THR A 63 -2.13 6.75 -23.68
CA THR A 63 -2.35 6.09 -24.97
C THR A 63 -3.80 5.67 -25.15
N GLY A 64 -4.61 5.70 -24.09
CA GLY A 64 -5.96 5.13 -24.06
C GLY A 64 -5.99 3.60 -24.02
N GLU A 65 -4.82 2.94 -24.01
CA GLU A 65 -4.74 1.48 -23.92
C GLU A 65 -4.93 1.02 -22.48
N SER A 66 -5.96 0.21 -22.22
CA SER A 66 -6.31 -0.24 -20.86
C SER A 66 -5.40 -1.34 -20.32
N LEU A 67 -4.49 -1.89 -21.11
CA LEU A 67 -3.58 -2.97 -20.69
C LEU A 67 -2.20 -2.39 -20.34
N PRO A 68 -1.65 -2.74 -19.17
CA PRO A 68 -0.35 -2.24 -18.76
C PRO A 68 0.77 -2.85 -19.63
N VAL A 69 1.74 -2.01 -19.99
CA VAL A 69 2.87 -2.37 -20.85
C VAL A 69 4.06 -2.80 -19.98
N THR A 70 4.76 -3.86 -20.38
CA THR A 70 5.97 -4.31 -19.66
C THR A 70 7.20 -3.56 -20.18
N LYS A 71 7.99 -2.96 -19.27
CA LYS A 71 9.22 -2.21 -19.57
C LYS A 71 10.42 -2.85 -18.87
N GLY A 72 11.47 -3.13 -19.63
CA GLY A 72 12.72 -3.73 -19.13
C GLY A 72 13.87 -2.72 -19.02
N PRO A 73 15.00 -3.10 -18.39
CA PRO A 73 16.19 -2.25 -18.30
C PRO A 73 16.67 -1.82 -19.69
N GLY A 74 16.87 -0.51 -19.86
CA GLY A 74 17.31 0.09 -21.12
C GLY A 74 16.20 0.64 -22.02
N ASP A 75 14.93 0.30 -21.77
CA ASP A 75 13.79 0.85 -22.49
C ASP A 75 13.55 2.34 -22.14
N GLU A 76 13.30 3.16 -23.16
CA GLU A 76 12.84 4.54 -22.99
C GLU A 76 11.34 4.53 -22.67
N GLY A 77 10.93 5.30 -21.65
CA GLY A 77 9.53 5.55 -21.31
C GLY A 77 9.15 6.99 -21.67
N LEU A 78 8.17 7.16 -22.57
CA LEU A 78 7.46 8.43 -22.78
C LEU A 78 6.28 8.49 -21.81
N LEU A 79 6.23 9.51 -20.95
CA LEU A 79 5.20 9.74 -19.95
C LEU A 79 5.00 11.27 -19.76
N TRP A 80 4.09 11.88 -20.54
CA TRP A 80 3.62 13.26 -20.33
C TRP A 80 2.28 13.32 -19.60
N LEU A 81 2.17 14.19 -18.59
CA LEU A 81 0.87 14.63 -18.06
C LEU A 81 0.60 16.02 -18.62
N ASP A 82 -0.38 16.14 -19.51
CA ASP A 82 -0.78 17.44 -20.07
C ASP A 82 -1.67 18.19 -19.07
N MET A 83 -1.33 19.44 -18.81
CA MET A 83 -2.12 20.39 -18.04
C MET A 83 -3.03 21.10 -19.05
N GLN A 84 -4.33 20.78 -19.07
CA GLN A 84 -5.29 21.49 -19.93
C GLN A 84 -5.41 22.97 -19.51
N ALA A 85 -4.61 23.83 -20.10
CA ALA A 85 -4.80 25.27 -20.06
C ALA A 85 -5.94 25.65 -21.03
N GLY A 86 -7.16 25.68 -20.50
CA GLY A 86 -8.32 26.22 -21.21
C GLY A 86 -8.23 27.74 -21.35
N SER A 87 -7.90 28.22 -22.54
CA SER A 87 -8.07 29.63 -22.94
C SER A 87 -9.56 29.91 -23.18
N ALA A 88 -10.25 30.49 -22.19
CA ALA A 88 -11.62 30.97 -22.34
C ALA A 88 -11.65 32.49 -22.60
N THR A 89 -11.99 32.87 -23.84
CA THR A 89 -12.27 34.26 -24.21
C THR A 89 -13.72 34.59 -23.82
N SER A 90 -13.95 35.14 -22.64
CA SER A 90 -15.30 35.51 -22.18
C SER A 90 -15.69 36.92 -22.62
N SER A 91 -16.85 37.03 -23.30
CA SER A 91 -17.43 38.31 -23.75
C SER A 91 -17.85 39.20 -22.57
N ARG A 92 -17.72 40.52 -22.77
CA ARG A 92 -17.97 41.60 -21.77
C ARG A 92 -19.41 41.71 -21.24
N PHE A 93 -20.32 40.80 -21.58
CA PHE A 93 -21.71 40.80 -21.09
C PHE A 93 -21.94 39.95 -19.82
N LEU A 94 -21.09 38.95 -19.52
CA LEU A 94 -21.24 38.11 -18.32
C LEU A 94 -20.74 38.77 -17.02
N THR A 95 -19.85 39.76 -17.12
CA THR A 95 -19.21 40.38 -15.95
C THR A 95 -20.19 41.18 -15.08
N ALA A 96 -21.26 41.73 -15.67
CA ALA A 96 -22.27 42.51 -14.93
C ALA A 96 -23.21 41.64 -14.10
N ILE A 97 -23.62 40.48 -14.62
CA ILE A 97 -24.45 39.50 -13.88
C ILE A 97 -23.60 38.84 -12.78
N GLY A 98 -22.33 38.51 -13.09
CA GLY A 98 -21.38 38.02 -12.09
C GLY A 98 -21.19 38.99 -10.93
N ASN A 99 -21.05 40.28 -11.19
CA ASN A 99 -20.88 41.29 -10.14
C ASN A 99 -22.12 41.44 -9.26
N PHE A 100 -23.34 41.32 -9.83
CA PHE A 100 -24.58 41.33 -9.05
C PHE A 100 -24.71 40.11 -8.14
N CYS A 101 -24.39 38.91 -8.65
CA CYS A 101 -24.38 37.69 -7.83
C CYS A 101 -23.30 37.74 -6.74
N ILE A 102 -22.10 38.24 -7.05
CA ILE A 102 -21.01 38.40 -6.07
C ILE A 102 -21.41 39.36 -4.96
N CYS A 103 -22.00 40.52 -5.29
CA CYS A 103 -22.50 41.47 -4.29
C CYS A 103 -23.63 40.88 -3.44
N SER A 104 -24.54 40.11 -4.05
CA SER A 104 -25.67 39.48 -3.35
C SER A 104 -25.19 38.40 -2.38
N ILE A 105 -24.22 37.57 -2.80
CA ILE A 105 -23.58 36.57 -1.95
C ILE A 105 -22.75 37.23 -0.85
N ALA A 106 -22.01 38.30 -1.15
CA ALA A 106 -21.22 39.04 -0.17
C ALA A 106 -22.11 39.68 0.91
N ILE A 107 -23.24 40.26 0.52
CA ILE A 107 -24.23 40.81 1.47
C ILE A 107 -24.85 39.68 2.29
N GLY A 108 -25.19 38.55 1.67
CA GLY A 108 -25.70 37.36 2.36
C GLY A 108 -24.72 36.84 3.42
N ILE A 109 -23.44 36.69 3.07
CA ILE A 109 -22.37 36.27 3.97
C ILE A 109 -22.16 37.29 5.10
N VAL A 110 -22.21 38.60 4.81
CA VAL A 110 -22.07 39.64 5.83
C VAL A 110 -23.25 39.63 6.80
N ILE A 111 -24.47 39.42 6.32
CA ILE A 111 -25.66 39.27 7.17
C ILE A 111 -25.58 37.99 7.99
N GLU A 112 -25.17 36.86 7.40
CA GLU A 112 -24.92 35.62 8.13
C GLU A 112 -23.89 35.82 9.23
N ILE A 113 -22.75 36.47 8.94
CA ILE A 113 -21.72 36.74 9.94
C ILE A 113 -22.26 37.68 11.02
N ILE A 114 -22.94 38.78 10.68
CA ILE A 114 -23.42 39.74 11.69
C ILE A 114 -24.57 39.16 12.53
N VAL A 115 -25.39 38.26 11.99
CA VAL A 115 -26.56 37.70 12.68
C VAL A 115 -26.24 36.37 13.38
N MET A 116 -25.53 35.44 12.75
CA MET A 116 -25.13 34.17 13.39
C MET A 116 -24.04 34.37 14.44
N PHE A 117 -23.08 35.27 14.25
CA PHE A 117 -21.96 35.43 15.18
C PHE A 117 -22.38 35.84 16.62
N PRO A 118 -23.35 36.76 16.82
CA PRO A 118 -23.86 37.06 18.16
C PRO A 118 -24.89 36.04 18.68
N ILE A 119 -25.69 35.40 17.82
CA ILE A 119 -26.77 34.49 18.25
C ILE A 119 -26.23 33.10 18.59
N GLN A 120 -25.18 32.62 17.92
CA GLN A 120 -24.85 31.20 17.94
C GLN A 120 -23.81 30.77 18.97
N HIS A 121 -23.08 31.69 19.64
CA HIS A 121 -22.06 31.37 20.68
C HIS A 121 -21.15 30.16 20.34
N ARG A 122 -20.97 29.84 19.06
CA ARG A 122 -20.23 28.68 18.58
C ARG A 122 -18.90 29.21 18.08
N ARG A 123 -17.82 28.81 18.75
CA ARG A 123 -16.45 28.96 18.25
C ARG A 123 -16.36 28.30 16.87
N TYR A 124 -16.50 29.09 15.80
CA TYR A 124 -16.25 28.64 14.41
C TYR A 124 -14.84 28.04 14.26
N ARG A 125 -13.92 28.45 15.15
CA ARG A 125 -12.54 27.97 15.24
C ARG A 125 -12.41 26.50 15.66
N SER A 126 -13.33 25.96 16.48
CA SER A 126 -13.20 24.60 17.02
C SER A 126 -13.55 23.51 16.00
N GLY A 127 -14.32 23.82 14.95
CA GLY A 127 -14.57 22.89 13.84
C GLY A 127 -13.34 22.68 12.95
N ILE A 128 -12.56 23.75 12.73
CA ILE A 128 -11.30 23.71 11.97
C ILE A 128 -10.15 23.16 12.83
N GLU A 129 -10.15 23.41 14.14
CA GLU A 129 -9.19 22.76 15.05
C GLU A 129 -9.45 21.26 15.19
N ASN A 130 -10.66 20.73 15.03
CA ASN A 130 -10.87 19.27 14.95
C ASN A 130 -10.46 18.65 13.60
N LEU A 131 -10.10 19.47 12.62
CA LEU A 131 -9.40 19.06 11.39
C LEU A 131 -7.90 18.79 11.63
N LEU A 132 -7.41 18.83 12.87
CA LEU A 132 -5.99 18.67 13.26
C LEU A 132 -5.29 17.38 12.76
N GLY A 133 -5.97 16.47 12.08
CA GLY A 133 -5.37 15.32 11.39
C GLY A 133 -5.94 14.99 10.00
N ALA A 134 -6.85 15.80 9.44
CA ALA A 134 -7.48 15.51 8.14
C ALA A 134 -7.19 16.63 7.14
N ILE A 135 -6.41 16.33 6.10
CA ILE A 135 -6.05 17.28 5.05
C ILE A 135 -7.15 17.28 3.98
N THR A 136 -7.97 18.33 3.94
CA THR A 136 -9.02 18.49 2.92
C THR A 136 -8.45 19.13 1.65
N LYS A 137 -8.26 18.35 0.58
CA LYS A 137 -7.78 18.86 -0.73
C LYS A 137 -8.81 19.71 -1.49
N ARG A 138 -10.11 19.52 -1.22
CA ARG A 138 -11.21 20.25 -1.88
C ARG A 138 -12.13 20.85 -0.82
N MET A 139 -12.39 22.14 -0.88
CA MET A 139 -13.29 22.81 0.07
C MET A 139 -14.74 22.30 -0.03
N THR A 140 -15.16 21.90 -1.24
CA THR A 140 -16.48 21.26 -1.47
C THR A 140 -16.64 19.93 -0.73
N ALA A 141 -15.53 19.26 -0.36
CA ALA A 141 -15.60 18.00 0.37
C ALA A 141 -16.17 18.16 1.79
N ILE A 142 -16.12 19.37 2.37
CA ILE A 142 -16.70 19.63 3.69
C ILE A 142 -18.24 19.53 3.64
N GLU A 143 -18.84 20.07 2.58
CA GLU A 143 -20.28 20.00 2.35
C GLU A 143 -20.71 18.56 2.02
N GLU A 144 -19.95 17.87 1.16
CA GLU A 144 -20.19 16.45 0.85
C GLU A 144 -20.09 15.56 2.09
N MET A 145 -19.12 15.81 2.98
CA MET A 145 -18.99 15.07 4.25
C MET A 145 -20.14 15.35 5.22
N ALA A 146 -20.69 16.57 5.24
CA ALA A 146 -21.80 16.93 6.12
C ALA A 146 -23.11 16.20 5.75
N GLY A 147 -23.29 15.88 4.46
CA GLY A 147 -24.44 15.13 3.95
C GLY A 147 -24.21 13.62 3.78
N MET A 148 -23.12 13.07 4.34
CA MET A 148 -22.75 11.67 4.11
C MET A 148 -23.65 10.69 4.89
N ASP A 149 -24.37 9.82 4.18
CA ASP A 149 -25.21 8.76 4.79
C ASP A 149 -24.47 7.42 4.98
N VAL A 150 -23.45 7.15 4.15
CA VAL A 150 -22.73 5.87 4.13
C VAL A 150 -21.22 6.12 4.05
N LEU A 151 -20.48 5.57 5.02
CA LEU A 151 -19.02 5.59 5.04
C LEU A 151 -18.48 4.19 4.70
N CYS A 152 -17.93 4.05 3.50
CA CYS A 152 -17.17 2.85 3.12
C CYS A 152 -15.72 3.01 3.57
N SER A 153 -15.31 2.25 4.59
CA SER A 153 -13.97 2.32 5.16
C SER A 153 -13.18 1.05 4.85
N ASP A 154 -11.95 1.19 4.33
CA ASP A 154 -11.06 0.04 4.18
C ASP A 154 -10.64 -0.47 5.56
N LYS A 155 -10.59 -1.78 5.73
CA LYS A 155 -10.22 -2.38 7.02
C LYS A 155 -8.75 -2.15 7.35
N THR A 156 -7.86 -2.49 6.42
CA THR A 156 -6.42 -2.57 6.70
C THR A 156 -5.84 -1.16 6.76
N GLY A 157 -5.20 -0.80 7.88
CA GLY A 157 -4.59 0.52 8.04
C GLY A 157 -5.55 1.66 8.39
N THR A 158 -6.86 1.52 8.15
CA THR A 158 -7.86 2.48 8.65
C THR A 158 -8.48 2.00 9.96
N LEU A 159 -9.18 0.85 9.95
CA LEU A 159 -9.81 0.29 11.15
C LEU A 159 -8.84 -0.50 12.03
N THR A 160 -7.75 -0.98 11.44
CA THR A 160 -6.69 -1.70 12.14
C THR A 160 -5.40 -0.89 12.20
N LEU A 161 -4.52 -1.26 13.13
CA LEU A 161 -3.25 -0.57 13.34
C LEU A 161 -2.21 -0.85 12.25
N ASN A 162 -2.45 -1.85 11.38
CA ASN A 162 -1.48 -2.35 10.41
C ASN A 162 -0.14 -2.69 11.10
N LYS A 163 -0.24 -3.26 12.31
CA LYS A 163 0.88 -3.72 13.13
C LYS A 163 0.67 -5.21 13.38
N LEU A 164 1.07 -6.00 12.40
CA LEU A 164 0.79 -7.43 12.44
C LEU A 164 1.66 -8.13 13.47
N SER A 165 1.12 -9.18 14.06
CA SER A 165 1.80 -10.06 15.00
C SER A 165 1.49 -11.53 14.67
N VAL A 166 2.37 -12.43 15.09
CA VAL A 166 2.22 -13.88 14.88
C VAL A 166 2.24 -14.60 16.21
N ASP A 167 1.27 -15.48 16.44
CA ASP A 167 1.32 -16.42 17.55
C ASP A 167 2.05 -17.70 17.11
N LYS A 168 3.27 -17.92 17.65
CA LYS A 168 4.11 -19.09 17.34
C LYS A 168 3.40 -20.41 17.65
N ASN A 169 2.52 -20.45 18.65
CA ASN A 169 1.85 -21.69 19.05
C ASN A 169 0.91 -22.21 17.97
N LEU A 170 0.34 -21.30 17.19
CA LEU A 170 -0.62 -21.61 16.16
C LEU A 170 0.02 -21.91 14.81
N VAL A 171 1.32 -21.68 14.63
CA VAL A 171 2.02 -21.98 13.37
C VAL A 171 1.97 -23.49 13.09
N GLU A 172 1.59 -23.83 11.86
CA GLU A 172 1.46 -25.19 11.36
C GLU A 172 2.56 -25.50 10.34
N VAL A 173 3.24 -26.63 10.50
CA VAL A 173 4.39 -27.04 9.68
C VAL A 173 4.05 -28.30 8.89
N PHE A 174 4.37 -28.31 7.61
CA PHE A 174 4.06 -29.39 6.68
C PHE A 174 5.30 -30.12 6.15
N ALA A 175 6.46 -29.46 6.16
CA ALA A 175 7.72 -30.08 5.75
C ALA A 175 8.32 -30.97 6.86
N LYS A 176 8.78 -32.17 6.49
CA LYS A 176 9.47 -33.07 7.43
C LYS A 176 10.84 -32.50 7.82
N GLY A 177 11.17 -32.56 9.11
CA GLY A 177 12.47 -32.10 9.63
C GLY A 177 12.58 -30.57 9.74
N VAL A 178 11.47 -29.85 9.67
CA VAL A 178 11.39 -28.41 9.87
C VAL A 178 10.63 -28.14 11.17
N ASP A 179 11.15 -27.27 12.02
CA ASP A 179 10.48 -26.81 13.24
C ASP A 179 9.75 -25.46 12.98
N LYS A 180 8.98 -25.01 13.97
CA LYS A 180 8.23 -23.75 13.85
C LYS A 180 9.14 -22.53 13.74
N ASP A 181 10.27 -22.53 14.44
CA ASP A 181 11.23 -21.42 14.41
C ASP A 181 11.93 -21.30 13.05
N HIS A 182 12.22 -22.42 12.38
CA HIS A 182 12.76 -22.41 11.03
C HIS A 182 11.73 -21.92 10.01
N VAL A 183 10.43 -22.20 10.18
CA VAL A 183 9.39 -21.58 9.32
C VAL A 183 9.39 -20.05 9.47
N LEU A 184 9.49 -19.55 10.70
CA LEU A 184 9.58 -18.11 10.96
C LEU A 184 10.85 -17.49 10.37
N LEU A 185 11.99 -18.18 10.49
CA LEU A 185 13.25 -17.76 9.88
C LEU A 185 13.14 -17.69 8.35
N LEU A 186 12.52 -18.67 7.70
CA LEU A 186 12.30 -18.65 6.25
C LEU A 186 11.35 -17.51 5.84
N ALA A 187 10.31 -17.24 6.63
CA ALA A 187 9.43 -16.09 6.41
C ALA A 187 10.18 -14.76 6.54
N ALA A 188 11.01 -14.62 7.57
CA ALA A 188 11.84 -13.43 7.79
C ALA A 188 12.91 -13.26 6.70
N ARG A 189 13.50 -14.37 6.22
CA ARG A 189 14.39 -14.37 5.03
C ARG A 189 13.67 -13.85 3.80
N ALA A 190 12.45 -14.31 3.55
CA ALA A 190 11.61 -13.81 2.45
C ALA A 190 11.04 -12.39 2.68
N SER A 191 11.42 -11.70 3.76
CA SER A 191 11.02 -10.32 4.06
C SER A 191 12.14 -9.34 3.73
N ARG A 192 11.80 -8.11 3.35
CA ARG A 192 12.77 -7.01 3.31
C ARG A 192 13.22 -6.63 4.72
N THR A 193 14.50 -6.33 4.88
CA THR A 193 15.05 -5.78 6.13
C THR A 193 14.98 -4.26 6.16
N GLU A 194 14.93 -3.63 4.98
CA GLU A 194 14.89 -2.18 4.79
C GLU A 194 13.56 -1.78 4.12
N ASN A 195 13.02 -0.62 4.52
CA ASN A 195 11.73 -0.11 4.03
C ASN A 195 10.61 -1.17 4.06
N GLN A 196 10.31 -1.66 5.27
CA GLN A 196 9.50 -2.84 5.49
C GLN A 196 8.01 -2.55 5.37
N ASP A 197 7.31 -3.40 4.61
CA ASP A 197 5.87 -3.51 4.71
C ASP A 197 5.48 -4.04 6.11
N ALA A 198 4.24 -3.79 6.54
CA ALA A 198 3.78 -4.20 7.85
C ALA A 198 3.91 -5.73 8.10
N ILE A 199 3.75 -6.55 7.06
CA ILE A 199 3.97 -8.01 7.13
C ILE A 199 5.46 -8.33 7.28
N ASP A 200 6.33 -7.62 6.56
CA ASP A 200 7.78 -7.82 6.59
C ASP A 200 8.35 -7.45 7.96
N ALA A 201 7.91 -6.31 8.49
CA ALA A 201 8.26 -5.87 9.84
C ALA A 201 7.81 -6.88 10.91
N ALA A 202 6.60 -7.43 10.78
CA ALA A 202 6.11 -8.45 11.69
C ALA A 202 6.97 -9.73 11.64
N MET A 203 7.30 -10.22 10.44
CA MET A 203 8.12 -11.46 10.31
C MET A 203 9.53 -11.27 10.86
N VAL A 204 10.18 -10.14 10.56
CA VAL A 204 11.52 -9.85 11.06
C VAL A 204 11.50 -9.60 12.58
N GLY A 205 10.46 -8.94 13.10
CA GLY A 205 10.29 -8.70 14.53
C GLY A 205 9.92 -9.95 15.36
N MET A 206 9.56 -11.06 14.73
CA MET A 206 9.32 -12.34 15.42
C MET A 206 10.62 -13.11 15.76
N LEU A 207 11.73 -12.71 15.16
CA LEU A 207 13.07 -13.24 15.50
C LEU A 207 13.58 -12.60 16.79
N ALA A 208 14.48 -13.29 17.49
CA ALA A 208 15.11 -12.74 18.69
C ALA A 208 16.01 -11.55 18.35
N ASP A 209 16.76 -11.66 17.26
CA ASP A 209 17.53 -10.58 16.65
C ASP A 209 17.15 -10.47 15.15
N PRO A 210 16.70 -9.29 14.66
CA PRO A 210 16.47 -9.04 13.24
C PRO A 210 17.62 -9.45 12.33
N LYS A 211 18.87 -9.42 12.81
CA LYS A 211 20.06 -9.82 12.03
C LYS A 211 20.06 -11.30 11.67
N GLU A 212 19.39 -12.15 12.44
CA GLU A 212 19.26 -13.59 12.14
C GLU A 212 18.61 -13.83 10.77
N ALA A 213 17.74 -12.90 10.31
CA ALA A 213 17.10 -12.99 8.99
C ALA A 213 18.10 -13.00 7.82
N ARG A 214 19.34 -12.52 8.02
CA ARG A 214 20.42 -12.52 7.01
C ARG A 214 21.71 -13.18 7.50
N ALA A 215 21.72 -13.75 8.70
CA ALA A 215 22.88 -14.42 9.25
C ALA A 215 23.24 -15.69 8.44
N GLY A 216 24.52 -15.82 8.10
CA GLY A 216 25.07 -17.02 7.43
C GLY A 216 24.59 -17.23 5.99
N ILE A 217 23.96 -16.23 5.37
CA ILE A 217 23.51 -16.29 3.98
C ILE A 217 24.00 -15.09 3.19
N ARG A 218 24.26 -15.30 1.90
CA ARG A 218 24.51 -14.23 0.94
C ARG A 218 23.29 -14.04 0.06
N GLU A 219 22.67 -12.87 0.14
CA GLU A 219 21.55 -12.49 -0.72
C GLU A 219 22.01 -12.34 -2.17
N VAL A 220 21.23 -12.91 -3.10
CA VAL A 220 21.49 -12.84 -4.55
C VAL A 220 20.44 -11.99 -5.24
N HIS A 221 19.16 -12.25 -4.96
CA HIS A 221 18.06 -11.54 -5.59
C HIS A 221 16.81 -11.61 -4.70
N PHE A 222 16.12 -10.48 -4.57
CA PHE A 222 14.85 -10.37 -3.86
C PHE A 222 13.74 -9.98 -4.83
N LEU A 223 12.74 -10.84 -4.95
CA LEU A 223 11.52 -10.59 -5.71
C LEU A 223 10.50 -9.86 -4.82
N PRO A 224 10.19 -8.57 -5.10
CA PRO A 224 9.23 -7.80 -4.32
C PRO A 224 7.79 -8.27 -4.48
N PHE A 225 6.92 -7.78 -3.60
CA PHE A 225 5.50 -8.08 -3.66
C PHE A 225 4.88 -7.49 -4.93
N ASN A 226 4.13 -8.32 -5.64
CA ASN A 226 3.29 -7.92 -6.77
C ASN A 226 1.83 -8.29 -6.48
N PRO A 227 0.83 -7.40 -6.67
CA PRO A 227 -0.59 -7.71 -6.48
C PRO A 227 -1.13 -8.88 -7.31
N VAL A 228 -0.48 -9.19 -8.44
CA VAL A 228 -0.83 -10.34 -9.29
C VAL A 228 -0.31 -11.64 -8.67
N ASP A 229 0.99 -11.68 -8.34
CA ASP A 229 1.65 -12.89 -7.81
C ASP A 229 1.35 -13.13 -6.32
N LYS A 230 0.99 -12.06 -5.59
CA LYS A 230 0.68 -12.00 -4.16
C LYS A 230 1.70 -12.71 -3.28
N ARG A 231 2.99 -12.63 -3.65
CA ARG A 231 4.11 -13.25 -2.93
C ARG A 231 5.37 -12.40 -3.04
N THR A 232 6.30 -12.68 -2.14
CA THR A 232 7.70 -12.21 -2.16
C THR A 232 8.61 -13.43 -2.18
N ALA A 233 9.83 -13.28 -2.68
CA ALA A 233 10.82 -14.35 -2.62
C ALA A 233 12.24 -13.82 -2.43
N LEU A 234 13.07 -14.57 -1.73
CA LEU A 234 14.50 -14.31 -1.61
C LEU A 234 15.27 -15.51 -2.17
N THR A 235 16.17 -15.24 -3.11
CA THR A 235 17.20 -16.18 -3.56
C THR A 235 18.50 -15.87 -2.82
N TYR A 236 19.07 -16.87 -2.15
CA TYR A 236 20.28 -16.72 -1.36
C TYR A 236 21.20 -17.93 -1.48
N ILE A 237 22.48 -17.73 -1.16
CA ILE A 237 23.49 -18.77 -1.04
C ILE A 237 23.71 -19.03 0.45
N ASP A 238 23.64 -20.29 0.87
CA ASP A 238 23.97 -20.68 2.24
C ASP A 238 25.49 -20.71 2.50
N SER A 239 25.87 -21.02 3.73
CA SER A 239 27.29 -21.13 4.12
C SER A 239 28.03 -22.29 3.43
N ASP A 240 27.30 -23.29 2.95
CA ASP A 240 27.84 -24.46 2.24
C ASP A 240 27.97 -24.20 0.72
N GLY A 241 27.55 -23.02 0.23
CA GLY A 241 27.62 -22.66 -1.18
C GLY A 241 26.47 -23.21 -2.04
N ASN A 242 25.41 -23.72 -1.41
CA ASN A 242 24.19 -24.15 -2.08
C ASN A 242 23.23 -22.97 -2.25
N TRP A 243 22.53 -22.97 -3.38
CA TRP A 243 21.57 -21.92 -3.70
C TRP A 243 20.17 -22.36 -3.29
N HIS A 244 19.51 -21.51 -2.52
CA HIS A 244 18.16 -21.70 -2.02
C HIS A 244 17.29 -20.53 -2.45
N ARG A 245 16.00 -20.81 -2.62
CA ARG A 245 14.99 -19.78 -2.82
C ARG A 245 13.84 -20.02 -1.88
N VAL A 246 13.46 -18.98 -1.14
CA VAL A 246 12.36 -18.99 -0.18
C VAL A 246 11.31 -18.01 -0.60
N SER A 247 10.05 -18.31 -0.37
CA SER A 247 8.94 -17.43 -0.73
C SER A 247 7.89 -17.43 0.35
N LYS A 248 7.28 -16.25 0.56
CA LYS A 248 6.09 -16.10 1.40
C LYS A 248 5.00 -15.37 0.62
N GLY A 249 3.75 -15.68 0.88
CA GLY A 249 2.64 -15.05 0.17
C GLY A 249 1.27 -15.57 0.54
N ALA A 250 0.28 -15.17 -0.26
CA ALA A 250 -1.08 -15.67 -0.15
C ALA A 250 -1.10 -17.20 -0.27
N PRO A 251 -1.78 -17.93 0.64
CA PRO A 251 -1.75 -19.39 0.63
C PRO A 251 -2.12 -20.03 -0.70
N GLU A 252 -3.16 -19.53 -1.39
CA GLU A 252 -3.57 -20.04 -2.71
C GLU A 252 -2.44 -20.00 -3.75
N GLN A 253 -1.64 -18.93 -3.73
CA GLN A 253 -0.54 -18.77 -4.68
C GLN A 253 0.64 -19.69 -4.31
N ILE A 254 0.90 -19.87 -3.02
CA ILE A 254 1.97 -20.75 -2.55
C ILE A 254 1.59 -22.23 -2.74
N ILE A 255 0.33 -22.61 -2.54
CA ILE A 255 -0.19 -23.97 -2.82
C ILE A 255 -0.03 -24.30 -4.31
N THR A 256 -0.38 -23.35 -5.18
CA THR A 256 -0.23 -23.48 -6.63
C THR A 256 1.24 -23.57 -7.04
N LEU A 257 2.09 -22.73 -6.45
CA LEU A 257 3.54 -22.73 -6.68
C LEU A 257 4.21 -24.05 -6.28
N ALA A 258 3.82 -24.61 -5.14
CA ALA A 258 4.32 -25.89 -4.63
C ALA A 258 3.69 -27.12 -5.31
N ASN A 259 2.73 -26.92 -6.23
CA ASN A 259 1.97 -27.99 -6.87
C ASN A 259 1.51 -29.08 -5.86
N CYS A 260 0.95 -28.63 -4.74
CA CYS A 260 0.61 -29.51 -3.61
C CYS A 260 -0.43 -30.56 -4.03
N ARG A 261 -0.28 -31.77 -3.49
CA ARG A 261 -1.28 -32.83 -3.65
C ARG A 261 -2.63 -32.43 -3.03
N GLU A 262 -3.71 -32.98 -3.56
CA GLU A 262 -5.09 -32.63 -3.19
C GLU A 262 -5.42 -32.91 -1.72
N ASP A 263 -4.76 -33.89 -1.10
CA ASP A 263 -4.88 -34.19 0.33
C ASP A 263 -4.24 -33.09 1.20
N MET A 264 -3.07 -32.59 0.79
CA MET A 264 -2.39 -31.48 1.46
C MET A 264 -3.16 -30.17 1.28
N ARG A 265 -3.64 -29.88 0.06
CA ARG A 265 -4.47 -28.71 -0.24
C ARG A 265 -5.69 -28.65 0.68
N ARG A 266 -6.43 -29.75 0.83
CA ARG A 266 -7.59 -29.83 1.75
C ARG A 266 -7.22 -29.57 3.20
N LYS A 267 -6.09 -30.12 3.68
CA LYS A 267 -5.61 -29.85 5.04
C LYS A 267 -5.25 -28.38 5.25
N VAL A 268 -4.57 -27.76 4.30
CA VAL A 268 -4.18 -26.34 4.37
C VAL A 268 -5.43 -25.45 4.40
N HIS A 269 -6.41 -25.68 3.53
CA HIS A 269 -7.67 -24.92 3.55
C HIS A 269 -8.41 -25.06 4.89
N ALA A 270 -8.49 -26.27 5.46
CA ALA A 270 -9.13 -26.45 6.76
C ALA A 270 -8.45 -25.67 7.90
N ILE A 271 -7.14 -25.44 7.83
CA ILE A 271 -6.42 -24.62 8.81
C ILE A 271 -6.64 -23.13 8.52
N ILE A 272 -6.65 -22.72 7.25
CA ILE A 272 -6.99 -21.35 6.85
C ILE A 272 -8.38 -20.97 7.38
N ASP A 273 -9.36 -21.87 7.26
CA ASP A 273 -10.71 -21.65 7.78
C ASP A 273 -10.70 -21.50 9.31
N LYS A 274 -9.95 -22.34 10.03
CA LYS A 274 -9.77 -22.20 11.50
C LYS A 274 -9.11 -20.88 11.90
N TYR A 275 -8.16 -20.37 11.11
CA TYR A 275 -7.57 -19.06 11.34
C TYR A 275 -8.60 -17.96 11.10
N ALA A 276 -9.38 -18.07 10.01
CA ALA A 276 -10.40 -17.11 9.66
C ALA A 276 -11.49 -17.02 10.74
N GLU A 277 -11.97 -18.16 11.28
CA GLU A 277 -12.93 -18.20 12.41
C GLU A 277 -12.43 -17.47 13.66
N ARG A 278 -11.11 -17.34 13.81
CA ARG A 278 -10.45 -16.63 14.91
C ARG A 278 -10.05 -15.19 14.55
N GLY A 279 -10.42 -14.70 13.36
CA GLY A 279 -10.01 -13.37 12.88
C GLY A 279 -8.50 -13.27 12.60
N LEU A 280 -7.86 -14.37 12.20
CA LEU A 280 -6.43 -14.43 11.88
C LEU A 280 -6.22 -14.58 10.37
N ARG A 281 -5.33 -13.76 9.81
CA ARG A 281 -4.98 -13.78 8.39
C ARG A 281 -3.92 -14.83 8.15
N SER A 282 -4.08 -15.65 7.13
CA SER A 282 -3.12 -16.72 6.81
C SER A 282 -2.01 -16.23 5.86
N LEU A 283 -0.76 -16.58 6.17
CA LEU A 283 0.43 -16.39 5.33
C LEU A 283 1.12 -17.75 5.13
N ALA A 284 1.42 -18.12 3.89
CA ALA A 284 2.10 -19.37 3.60
C ALA A 284 3.57 -19.14 3.26
N VAL A 285 4.42 -20.13 3.57
CA VAL A 285 5.85 -20.13 3.27
C VAL A 285 6.21 -21.39 2.49
N ALA A 286 7.00 -21.22 1.44
CA ALA A 286 7.59 -22.30 0.65
C ALA A 286 9.08 -22.10 0.45
N ARG A 287 9.80 -23.19 0.19
CA ARG A 287 11.23 -23.17 -0.16
C ARG A 287 11.52 -24.09 -1.33
N GLN A 288 12.59 -23.81 -2.05
CA GLN A 288 13.15 -24.68 -3.08
C GLN A 288 14.67 -24.55 -3.11
N GLU A 289 15.32 -25.54 -3.71
CA GLU A 289 16.73 -25.48 -4.08
C GLU A 289 16.89 -25.00 -5.52
N VAL A 290 18.02 -24.37 -5.85
CA VAL A 290 18.34 -23.91 -7.21
C VAL A 290 19.66 -24.57 -7.66
N PRO A 291 19.61 -25.82 -8.17
CA PRO A 291 20.82 -26.58 -8.49
C PRO A 291 21.69 -25.92 -9.57
N GLU A 292 21.08 -25.20 -10.50
CA GLU A 292 21.76 -24.53 -11.62
C GLU A 292 22.56 -23.29 -11.19
N LYS A 293 22.48 -22.87 -9.92
CA LYS A 293 23.20 -21.73 -9.34
C LYS A 293 23.09 -20.44 -10.18
N SER A 294 21.94 -20.22 -10.80
CA SER A 294 21.63 -19.05 -11.61
C SER A 294 20.37 -18.36 -11.10
N LYS A 295 20.37 -17.02 -11.14
CA LYS A 295 19.25 -16.18 -10.71
C LYS A 295 17.99 -16.40 -11.57
N GLU A 296 18.18 -16.63 -12.86
CA GLU A 296 17.11 -16.78 -13.86
C GLU A 296 16.55 -18.21 -13.90
N SER A 297 17.21 -19.16 -13.24
CA SER A 297 16.76 -20.54 -13.22
C SER A 297 15.42 -20.66 -12.48
N PRO A 298 14.47 -21.47 -12.99
CA PRO A 298 13.24 -21.80 -12.28
C PRO A 298 13.51 -22.53 -10.96
N GLY A 299 14.63 -23.25 -10.85
CA GLY A 299 14.99 -24.07 -9.70
C GLY A 299 14.26 -25.42 -9.67
N GLY A 300 14.41 -26.13 -8.56
CA GLY A 300 13.73 -27.41 -8.31
C GLY A 300 12.25 -27.25 -7.91
N PRO A 301 11.58 -28.34 -7.53
CA PRO A 301 10.20 -28.28 -7.08
C PRO A 301 10.08 -27.52 -5.75
N TRP A 302 9.11 -26.62 -5.67
CA TRP A 302 8.78 -25.92 -4.44
C TRP A 302 8.19 -26.87 -3.40
N GLN A 303 8.72 -26.79 -2.18
CA GLN A 303 8.20 -27.48 -1.01
C GLN A 303 7.38 -26.50 -0.17
N PHE A 304 6.09 -26.82 0.07
CA PHE A 304 5.26 -26.11 1.04
C PHE A 304 5.79 -26.38 2.46
N VAL A 305 6.20 -25.33 3.16
CA VAL A 305 6.89 -25.47 4.46
C VAL A 305 5.92 -25.30 5.61
N GLY A 306 5.14 -24.23 5.62
CA GLY A 306 4.31 -23.88 6.76
C GLY A 306 3.29 -22.79 6.50
N LEU A 307 2.35 -22.67 7.43
CA LEU A 307 1.27 -21.69 7.43
C LEU A 307 1.28 -20.91 8.75
N LEU A 308 1.39 -19.59 8.64
CA LEU A 308 1.47 -18.67 9.78
C LEU A 308 0.17 -17.87 9.92
N PRO A 309 -0.36 -17.73 11.14
CA PRO A 309 -1.45 -16.80 11.43
C PRO A 309 -0.90 -15.41 11.74
N LEU A 310 -1.45 -14.42 11.07
CA LEU A 310 -1.21 -12.99 11.24
C LEU A 310 -2.41 -12.37 11.95
N PHE A 311 -2.17 -11.71 13.07
CA PHE A 311 -3.17 -10.91 13.77
C PHE A 311 -2.88 -9.42 13.56
N ASP A 312 -3.89 -8.67 13.13
CA ASP A 312 -3.83 -7.21 13.00
C ASP A 312 -4.85 -6.58 13.95
N PRO A 313 -4.41 -5.98 15.07
CA PRO A 313 -5.32 -5.45 16.08
C PRO A 313 -6.11 -4.24 15.57
N PRO A 314 -7.40 -4.11 15.96
CA PRO A 314 -8.17 -2.91 15.68
C PRO A 314 -7.57 -1.70 16.41
N ARG A 315 -7.79 -0.49 15.88
CA ARG A 315 -7.42 0.72 16.63
C ARG A 315 -8.33 0.87 17.85
N HIS A 316 -7.80 1.45 18.91
CA HIS A 316 -8.49 1.63 20.19
C HIS A 316 -9.77 2.49 20.06
N ASP A 317 -9.78 3.43 19.12
CA ASP A 317 -10.86 4.36 18.83
C ASP A 317 -11.86 3.83 17.79
N SER A 318 -11.48 2.86 16.95
CA SER A 318 -12.30 2.40 15.82
C SER A 318 -13.70 1.96 16.23
N ALA A 319 -13.83 1.22 17.33
CA ALA A 319 -15.14 0.76 17.82
C ALA A 319 -16.03 1.92 18.29
N GLU A 320 -15.44 2.92 18.97
CA GLU A 320 -16.17 4.09 19.42
C GLU A 320 -16.54 5.01 18.25
N THR A 321 -15.64 5.19 17.30
CA THR A 321 -15.86 5.97 16.07
C THR A 321 -16.99 5.39 15.23
N ILE A 322 -17.04 4.06 15.05
CA ILE A 322 -18.15 3.40 14.34
C ILE A 322 -19.48 3.62 15.08
N ARG A 323 -19.51 3.50 16.41
CA ARG A 323 -20.72 3.77 17.20
C ARG A 323 -21.18 5.22 17.08
N LYS A 324 -20.25 6.18 17.14
CA LYS A 324 -20.53 7.61 16.94
C LYS A 324 -21.08 7.88 15.55
N ALA A 325 -20.48 7.31 14.50
CA ALA A 325 -20.97 7.44 13.12
C ALA A 325 -22.41 6.93 12.99
N LEU A 326 -22.71 5.75 13.56
CA LEU A 326 -24.07 5.20 13.57
C LEU A 326 -25.06 6.08 14.35
N HIS A 327 -24.66 6.66 15.48
CA HIS A 327 -25.48 7.62 16.23
C HIS A 327 -25.75 8.91 15.45
N LEU A 328 -24.85 9.30 14.55
CA LEU A 328 -25.01 10.45 13.65
C LEU A 328 -25.79 10.11 12.38
N GLY A 329 -26.30 8.88 12.24
CA GLY A 329 -27.05 8.43 11.06
C GLY A 329 -26.18 7.94 9.90
N VAL A 330 -24.85 7.87 10.08
CA VAL A 330 -23.91 7.41 9.05
C VAL A 330 -23.68 5.91 9.17
N ASN A 331 -24.06 5.15 8.14
CA ASN A 331 -23.85 3.72 8.09
C ASN A 331 -22.41 3.39 7.67
N VAL A 332 -21.66 2.69 8.52
CA VAL A 332 -20.27 2.30 8.23
C VAL A 332 -20.22 0.91 7.58
N LYS A 333 -19.63 0.83 6.40
CA LYS A 333 -19.41 -0.43 5.67
C LYS A 333 -17.92 -0.71 5.56
N MET A 334 -17.49 -1.87 6.05
CA MET A 334 -16.11 -2.32 5.89
C MET A 334 -15.90 -2.86 4.47
N ILE A 335 -14.88 -2.35 3.80
CA ILE A 335 -14.35 -2.91 2.55
C ILE A 335 -13.04 -3.61 2.88
N THR A 336 -12.84 -4.82 2.38
CA THR A 336 -11.56 -5.52 2.57
C THR A 336 -11.31 -6.53 1.48
N GLY A 337 -10.07 -6.62 1.01
CA GLY A 337 -9.61 -7.65 0.07
C GLY A 337 -9.23 -8.97 0.74
N THR A 338 -9.43 -9.12 2.05
CA THR A 338 -9.16 -10.38 2.77
C THR A 338 -10.31 -11.38 2.62
N PHE A 339 -9.99 -12.65 2.85
CA PHE A 339 -10.97 -13.74 2.84
C PHE A 339 -12.16 -13.45 3.76
N ILE A 340 -13.38 -13.79 3.31
CA ILE A 340 -14.66 -13.43 3.95
C ILE A 340 -14.73 -13.92 5.41
N GLY A 341 -14.14 -15.07 5.72
CA GLY A 341 -14.13 -15.61 7.08
C GLY A 341 -13.40 -14.72 8.10
N TYR A 342 -12.38 -13.96 7.65
CA TYR A 342 -11.64 -13.03 8.51
C TYR A 342 -12.46 -11.77 8.87
N THR A 343 -13.48 -11.46 8.06
CA THR A 343 -14.21 -10.19 8.11
C THR A 343 -15.42 -10.23 9.05
N LYS A 344 -15.87 -11.43 9.44
CA LYS A 344 -17.02 -11.61 10.32
C LYS A 344 -16.64 -11.43 11.78
#